data_AF-R5XZU3-F1
#
_entry.id   AF-R5XZU3-F1
#
_cell.length_a   1.000
_cell.length_b   1.000
_cell.length_c   1.000
_cell.angle_alpha   90.00
_cell.angle_beta   90.00
_cell.angle_gamma   90.00
#
_symmetry.space_group_name_H-M   'P 1'
#
loop_
_entity.id
_entity.type
_entity.pdbx_description
1 polymer ?
#
loop_
_entity_poly.entity_id
_entity_poly.type
_entity_poly.pdbx_seq_one_letter_code
_entity_poly.pdbx_strand_id
1 'polypeptide(L)' 'MKKWVCQVCGYIYEGENPPEECPVCHVGADKFEELKGEMVWADEHRIGVAKGVDEQVVEDLRANFTGSWV' A
#
# COMPACT_ATOMS: atom_id res chain seq x y z
N MET A 1 -13.67 14.62 12.15
CA MET A 1 -13.42 13.32 12.77
C MET A 1 -12.12 12.79 12.19
N LYS A 2 -11.09 12.64 13.02
CA LYS A 2 -9.78 12.16 12.57
C LYS A 2 -9.77 10.64 12.49
N LYS A 3 -8.94 10.09 11.61
CA LYS A 3 -8.71 8.65 11.50
C LYS A 3 -7.27 8.37 11.88
N TRP A 4 -7.06 7.34 12.67
CA TRP A 4 -5.76 6.91 13.14
C TRP A 4 -5.51 5.49 12.63
N VAL A 5 -4.41 5.28 11.94
CA VAL A 5 -4.02 3.96 11.46
C VAL A 5 -2.87 3.41 12.30
N CYS A 6 -3.02 2.18 12.77
CA CYS A 6 -1.93 1.46 13.41
C CYS A 6 -0.89 1.06 12.35
N GLN A 7 0.34 1.56 12.48
CA GLN A 7 1.44 1.26 11.55
C GLN A 7 1.96 -0.19 11.65
N VAL A 8 1.49 -0.96 12.63
CA VAL A 8 1.91 -2.35 12.86
C VAL A 8 0.96 -3.35 12.20
N CYS A 9 -0.35 -3.13 12.33
CA CYS A 9 -1.37 -4.09 11.86
C CYS A 9 -2.40 -3.50 10.88
N GLY A 10 -2.41 -2.18 10.66
CA GLY A 10 -3.36 -1.51 9.78
C GLY A 10 -4.73 -1.23 10.39
N TYR A 11 -4.96 -1.50 11.68
CA TYR A 11 -6.22 -1.17 12.35
C TYR A 11 -6.53 0.34 12.28
N ILE A 12 -7.76 0.69 11.89
CA ILE A 12 -8.22 2.08 11.75
C ILE A 12 -9.14 2.43 12.93
N TYR A 13 -8.79 3.46 13.68
CA TYR A 13 -9.59 4.04 14.75
C TYR A 13 -10.13 5.41 14.33
N GLU A 14 -11.40 5.69 14.60
CA GLU A 14 -12.03 6.98 14.32
C GLU A 14 -12.29 7.73 15.63
N GLY A 15 -11.65 8.88 15.81
CA GLY A 15 -11.75 9.67 17.05
C GLY A 15 -10.75 10.83 17.09
N GLU A 16 -10.83 11.68 18.11
CA GLU A 16 -9.97 12.86 18.24
C GLU A 16 -8.50 12.51 18.50
N ASN A 17 -8.23 11.43 19.25
CA ASN A 17 -6.91 10.92 19.63
C ASN A 17 -6.83 9.41 19.35
N PRO A 18 -5.64 8.82 19.12
CA PRO A 18 -5.49 7.38 18.98
C PRO A 18 -5.77 6.66 20.31
N PRO A 19 -6.16 5.37 20.28
CA PRO A 19 -6.35 4.59 21.50
C PRO A 19 -5.01 4.36 22.23
N GLU A 20 -5.04 4.23 23.56
CA GLU A 20 -3.84 3.95 24.38
C GLU A 20 -3.15 2.65 23.96
N GLU A 21 -3.96 1.65 23.57
CA GLU A 21 -3.51 0.34 23.12
C GLU A 21 -4.29 -0.08 21.87
N CYS A 22 -3.59 -0.62 20.88
CA CYS A 22 -4.22 -1.18 19.69
C CYS A 22 -5.01 -2.48 20.05
N PRO A 23 -6.31 -2.58 19.73
CA PRO A 23 -7.12 -3.76 20.08
C PRO A 23 -6.77 -5.02 19.26
N VAL A 24 -5.93 -4.89 18.23
CA VAL A 24 -5.56 -6.00 17.33
C VAL A 24 -4.17 -6.54 17.63
N CYS A 25 -3.19 -5.65 17.86
CA CYS A 25 -1.79 -6.05 18.04
C CYS A 25 -1.16 -5.57 19.34
N HIS A 26 -1.93 -4.91 20.22
CA HIS A 26 -1.52 -4.56 21.59
C HIS A 26 -0.32 -3.61 21.69
N VAL A 27 0.00 -2.90 20.62
CA VAL A 27 1.02 -1.83 20.64
C VAL A 27 0.43 -0.54 21.19
N GLY A 28 1.29 0.31 21.75
CA GLY A 28 0.89 1.60 22.30
C GLY A 28 0.43 2.61 21.25
N ALA A 29 -0.18 3.69 21.72
CA ALA A 29 -0.60 4.85 20.92
C ALA A 29 0.53 5.47 20.08
N ASP A 30 1.80 5.25 20.44
CA ASP A 30 2.99 5.73 19.72
C ASP A 30 3.13 5.13 18.32
N LYS A 31 2.41 4.04 18.02
CA LYS A 31 2.39 3.38 16.71
C LYS A 31 1.19 3.77 15.85
N PHE A 32 0.39 4.75 16.26
CA PHE A 32 -0.71 5.28 15.46
C PHE A 32 -0.30 6.57 14.76
N GLU A 33 -0.64 6.66 13.47
CA GLU A 33 -0.50 7.89 12.70
C GLU A 33 -1.87 8.42 12.26
N GLU A 34 -2.01 9.75 12.30
CA GLU A 34 -3.21 10.42 11.80
C GLU A 34 -3.24 10.34 10.26
N LEU A 35 -4.26 9.68 9.71
CA LEU A 35 -4.55 9.65 8.28
C LEU A 35 -5.02 11.06 7.85
N LYS A 36 -4.08 11.88 7.39
CA LYS A 36 -4.33 13.20 6.80
C LYS A 36 -4.38 13.08 5.27
N GLY A 37 -5.58 13.05 4.67
CA GLY A 37 -5.76 13.12 3.22
C GLY A 37 -6.74 12.11 2.64
N GLU A 38 -6.84 12.09 1.30
CA GLU A 38 -7.57 11.06 0.55
C GLU A 38 -6.85 9.71 0.70
N MET A 39 -7.63 8.63 0.85
CA MET A 39 -7.12 7.27 0.95
C MET A 39 -6.27 6.91 -0.28
N VAL A 40 -4.95 7.01 -0.18
CA VAL A 40 -4.03 6.42 -1.15
C VAL A 40 -3.95 4.94 -0.78
N TRP A 41 -4.47 4.09 -1.65
CA TRP A 41 -4.56 2.65 -1.47
C TRP A 41 -3.22 2.06 -0.98
N ALA A 42 -3.25 1.17 0.01
CA ALA A 42 -2.06 0.59 0.64
C ALA A 42 -1.17 -0.21 -0.35
N ASP A 43 -1.77 -0.72 -1.43
CA ASP A 43 -1.09 -1.24 -2.61
C ASP A 43 -1.57 -0.41 -3.82
N GLU A 44 -0.83 0.65 -4.13
CA GLU A 44 -0.97 1.30 -5.43
C GLU A 44 -0.36 0.35 -6.48
N HIS A 45 -1.19 -0.38 -7.22
CA HIS A 45 -0.76 -0.95 -8.50
C HIS A 45 -0.38 0.24 -9.39
N ARG A 46 0.88 0.66 -9.31
CA ARG A 46 1.41 1.74 -10.12
C ARG A 46 1.46 1.28 -11.56
N ILE A 47 0.36 1.51 -12.27
CA ILE A 47 0.26 1.24 -13.70
C ILE A 47 1.28 2.14 -14.40
N GLY A 48 2.33 1.52 -14.93
CA GLY A 48 3.38 2.22 -15.66
C GLY A 48 4.69 2.45 -14.91
N VAL A 49 4.98 1.73 -13.81
CA VAL A 49 6.34 1.68 -13.23
C VAL A 49 7.41 1.28 -14.25
N ALA A 50 7.03 0.49 -15.25
CA ALA A 50 7.91 0.07 -16.32
C ALA A 50 7.88 1.03 -17.55
N LYS A 51 7.27 2.22 -17.45
CA LYS A 51 7.29 3.18 -18.57
C LYS A 51 8.72 3.67 -18.78
N GLY A 52 9.25 3.43 -19.97
CA GLY A 52 10.61 3.86 -20.36
C GLY A 52 11.71 2.84 -20.05
N VAL A 53 11.37 1.63 -19.61
CA VAL A 53 12.35 0.52 -19.62
C VAL A 53 12.70 0.14 -21.05
N ASP A 54 13.87 -0.49 -21.21
CA ASP A 54 14.39 -0.92 -22.51
C ASP A 54 13.33 -1.71 -23.32
N GLU A 55 13.23 -1.42 -24.61
CA GLU A 55 12.22 -2.02 -25.50
C GLU A 55 12.37 -3.55 -25.58
N GLN A 56 13.60 -4.06 -25.50
CA GLN A 56 13.88 -5.50 -25.48
C GLN A 56 13.30 -6.17 -24.23
N VAL A 57 13.37 -5.51 -23.07
CA VAL A 57 12.77 -6.03 -21.82
C VAL A 57 11.25 -6.10 -21.96
N VAL A 58 10.62 -5.13 -22.63
CA VAL A 58 9.18 -5.14 -22.88
C VAL A 58 8.80 -6.29 -23.84
N GLU A 59 9.62 -6.54 -24.87
CA GLU A 59 9.40 -7.62 -25.83
C GLU A 59 9.53 -9.01 -25.20
N ASP A 60 10.58 -9.27 -24.43
CA ASP A 60 10.78 -10.52 -23.70
C ASP A 60 9.62 -10.82 -22.74
N LEU A 61 9.15 -9.80 -22.01
CA LEU A 61 8.01 -9.94 -21.12
C LEU A 61 6.72 -10.28 -21.88
N ARG A 62 6.52 -9.72 -23.08
CA ARG A 62 5.36 -10.04 -23.94
C ARG A 62 5.45 -11.46 -24.50
N ALA A 63 6.64 -11.91 -24.88
CA ALA A 63 6.88 -13.24 -25.43
C ALA A 63 6.43 -14.37 -24.47
N ASN A 64 6.52 -14.15 -23.15
CA ASN A 64 6.03 -15.07 -22.13
C ASN A 64 4.52 -15.38 -22.25
N PHE A 65 3.73 -14.47 -22.82
CA PHE A 65 2.26 -14.58 -22.91
C PHE A 65 1.75 -14.83 -24.33
N THR A 66 2.59 -14.66 -25.37
CA THR A 66 2.21 -14.87 -26.77
C THR A 66 2.65 -16.23 -27.31
N GLY A 67 3.28 -17.08 -26.48
CA GLY A 67 3.57 -18.47 -26.82
C GLY A 67 4.56 -18.66 -27.98
N SER A 68 5.45 -17.69 -28.21
CA SER A 68 6.42 -17.75 -29.31
C SER A 68 7.64 -18.61 -28.96
N TRP A 69 7.41 -19.90 -28.73
CA TRP A 69 8.41 -20.95 -28.94
C TRP A 69 7.95 -21.82 -30.11
N VAL A 70 8.14 -21.32 -31.32
CA VAL A 70 8.24 -22.11 -32.56
C VAL A 70 9.51 -21.72 -33.29
#